data_AF-A0A1F4MS85-F1
#
_entry.id   AF-A0A1F4MS85-F1
#
_cell.length_a   1.000
_cell.length_b   1.000
_cell.length_c   1.000
_cell.angle_alpha   90.00
_cell.angle_beta   90.00
_cell.angle_gamma   90.00
#
_symmetry.space_group_name_H-M   'P 1'
#
loop_
_entity.id
_entity.type
_entity.pdbx_description
1 polymer ?
#
loop_
_entity_poly.entity_id
_entity_poly.type
_entity_poly.pdbx_seq_one_letter_code
_entity_poly.pdbx_strand_id
1 'polypeptide(L)'
;MNHPDSPASNDTLAWSDAFLLGHGPMDTVHEEFVDIVGRLQRADNAALPALMDELVRHLKAHFEMEDKWMLETDFPPRGCHMDEHAAVLASVEEVRAEMEQGDPAICRDLVEHLAAWFPGHADHLDSALAHWMSKLRFGGKPVVLRRDLPLR
;
A
#
# COMPACT_ATOMS: atom_id res chain seq x y z
N MET A 1 5.06 19.18 -18.85
CA MET A 1 3.69 19.22 -18.31
C MET A 1 3.85 19.17 -16.81
N ASN A 2 3.56 20.27 -16.12
CA ASN A 2 3.79 20.41 -14.69
C ASN A 2 2.75 19.57 -13.93
N HIS A 3 3.19 18.52 -13.24
CA HIS A 3 2.36 17.90 -12.21
C HIS A 3 2.30 18.87 -11.02
N PRO A 4 1.12 19.18 -10.46
CA PRO A 4 1.05 19.90 -9.21
C PRO A 4 1.49 18.93 -8.11
N ASP A 5 2.56 19.27 -7.40
CA ASP A 5 2.89 18.65 -6.12
C ASP A 5 1.63 18.70 -5.25
N SER A 6 1.04 17.54 -4.98
CA SER A 6 -0.02 17.44 -3.98
C SER A 6 0.60 17.75 -2.62
N PRO A 7 -0.02 18.58 -1.77
CA PRO A 7 0.52 18.87 -0.46
C PRO A 7 0.58 17.55 0.31
N ALA A 8 1.78 17.11 0.69
CA ALA A 8 1.94 16.01 1.62
C ALA A 8 1.09 16.31 2.86
N SER A 9 0.08 15.47 3.11
CA SER A 9 -0.71 15.58 4.33
C SER A 9 0.19 15.17 5.48
N ASN A 10 0.51 16.10 6.39
CA ASN A 10 1.21 15.81 7.64
C ASN A 10 0.44 14.91 8.62
N ASP A 11 -0.71 14.37 8.20
CA ASP A 11 -1.50 13.45 9.00
C ASP A 11 -0.90 12.06 8.88
N THR A 12 -0.65 11.45 10.03
CA THR A 12 -0.16 10.08 10.07
C THR A 12 -1.20 9.13 9.47
N LEU A 13 -0.78 8.30 8.53
CA LEU A 13 -1.58 7.23 7.97
C LEU A 13 -2.04 6.30 9.10
N ALA A 14 -3.35 6.11 9.16
CA ALA A 14 -4.01 5.31 10.18
C ALA A 14 -5.13 4.51 9.54
N TRP A 15 -5.29 3.26 9.98
CA TRP A 15 -6.31 2.39 9.43
C TRP A 15 -7.70 2.95 9.69
N SER A 16 -8.58 2.81 8.71
CA SER A 16 -10.01 3.04 8.85
C SER A 16 -10.77 2.17 7.87
N ASP A 17 -12.06 1.97 8.12
CA ASP A 17 -12.95 1.23 7.22
C ASP A 17 -13.02 1.84 5.81
N ALA A 18 -12.51 3.06 5.59
CA ALA A 18 -12.37 3.64 4.25
C ALA A 18 -11.51 2.77 3.32
N PHE A 19 -10.55 2.02 3.84
CA PHE A 19 -9.65 1.15 3.08
C PHE A 19 -10.20 -0.27 2.86
N LEU A 20 -11.35 -0.62 3.46
CA LEU A 20 -11.93 -1.95 3.25
C LEU A 20 -12.38 -2.14 1.79
N LEU A 21 -11.92 -3.24 1.19
CA LEU A 21 -12.25 -3.69 -0.16
C LEU A 21 -13.14 -4.94 -0.15
N GLY A 22 -13.28 -5.60 1.00
CA GLY A 22 -14.19 -6.75 1.18
C GLY A 22 -13.58 -8.05 0.67
N HIS A 23 -12.26 -8.12 0.60
CA HIS A 23 -11.51 -9.34 0.37
C HIS A 23 -10.58 -9.57 1.55
N GLY A 24 -11.04 -10.33 2.55
CA GLY A 24 -10.36 -10.47 3.85
C GLY A 24 -8.83 -10.63 3.80
N PRO A 25 -8.27 -11.54 2.96
CA PRO A 25 -6.81 -11.66 2.84
C PRO A 25 -6.09 -10.36 2.39
N MET A 26 -6.69 -9.59 1.48
CA MET A 26 -6.19 -8.28 1.04
C MET A 26 -6.37 -7.22 2.11
N ASP A 27 -7.56 -7.16 2.73
CA ASP A 27 -7.85 -6.22 3.81
C ASP A 27 -6.86 -6.38 4.99
N THR A 28 -6.46 -7.62 5.32
CA THR A 28 -5.44 -7.89 6.35
C THR A 28 -4.08 -7.31 5.99
N VAL A 29 -3.56 -7.59 4.78
CA VAL A 29 -2.24 -7.08 4.40
C VAL A 29 -2.23 -5.55 4.24
N HIS A 30 -3.35 -4.97 3.81
CA HIS A 30 -3.53 -3.51 3.76
C HIS A 30 -3.50 -2.87 5.15
N GLU A 31 -4.14 -3.48 6.15
CA GLU A 31 -4.10 -2.99 7.54
C GLU A 31 -2.67 -3.06 8.12
N GLU A 32 -1.96 -4.15 7.85
CA GLU A 32 -0.55 -4.31 8.23
C GLU A 32 0.34 -3.25 7.55
N PHE A 33 0.18 -3.00 6.24
CA PHE A 33 0.90 -1.94 5.52
C PHE A 33 0.67 -0.58 6.18
N VAL A 34 -0.59 -0.23 6.44
CA VAL A 34 -0.98 1.04 7.06
C VAL A 34 -0.37 1.20 8.45
N ASP A 35 -0.36 0.14 9.27
CA ASP A 35 0.31 0.18 10.59
C ASP A 35 1.81 0.44 10.46
N ILE A 36 2.50 -0.29 9.56
CA ILE A 36 3.95 -0.15 9.37
C ILE A 36 4.30 1.27 8.91
N VAL A 37 3.58 1.81 7.90
CA VAL A 37 3.81 3.18 7.41
C VAL A 37 3.50 4.21 8.50
N GLY A 38 2.39 4.07 9.22
CA GLY A 38 2.07 4.97 10.33
C GLY A 38 3.11 4.93 11.46
N ARG A 39 3.69 3.77 11.74
CA ARG A 39 4.83 3.62 12.68
C ARG A 39 6.09 4.29 12.14
N LEU A 40 6.39 4.13 10.85
CA LEU A 40 7.52 4.80 10.20
C LEU A 40 7.40 6.33 10.26
N GLN A 41 6.21 6.90 10.06
CA GLN A 41 6.00 8.35 10.16
C GLN A 41 6.31 8.90 11.56
N ARG A 42 6.01 8.13 12.61
CA ARG A 42 6.18 8.56 14.02
C ARG A 42 7.49 8.11 14.68
N ALA A 43 8.20 7.17 14.07
CA ALA A 43 9.40 6.58 14.65
C ALA A 43 10.53 7.60 14.81
N ASP A 44 11.40 7.41 15.81
CA ASP A 44 12.68 8.12 15.86
C ASP A 44 13.68 7.53 14.85
N ASN A 45 14.71 8.30 14.48
CA ASN A 45 15.70 7.87 13.48
C ASN A 45 16.39 6.54 13.83
N ALA A 46 16.52 6.21 15.12
CA ALA A 46 17.12 4.95 15.57
C ALA A 46 16.25 3.72 15.26
N ALA A 47 14.93 3.88 15.12
CA ALA A 47 14.00 2.80 14.81
C ALA A 47 13.75 2.63 13.31
N LEU A 48 14.09 3.64 12.48
CA LEU A 48 13.84 3.62 11.04
C LEU A 48 14.41 2.40 10.32
N PRO A 49 15.67 1.96 10.56
CA PRO A 49 16.21 0.81 9.83
C PRO A 49 15.36 -0.45 10.06
N ALA A 50 15.08 -0.80 11.31
CA ALA A 50 14.30 -2.00 11.63
C ALA A 50 12.87 -1.97 11.04
N LEU A 51 12.22 -0.81 11.02
CA LEU A 51 10.90 -0.64 10.41
C LEU A 51 10.94 -0.68 8.89
N MET A 52 12.00 -0.18 8.26
CA MET A 52 12.20 -0.30 6.80
C MET A 52 12.44 -1.76 6.39
N ASP A 53 13.16 -2.54 7.19
CA ASP A 53 13.28 -3.99 6.98
C ASP A 53 11.92 -4.69 7.06
N GLU A 54 11.06 -4.27 7.99
CA GLU A 54 9.70 -4.77 8.14
C GLU A 54 8.84 -4.42 6.92
N LEU A 55 8.88 -3.16 6.48
CA LEU A 55 8.18 -2.68 5.29
C LEU A 55 8.60 -3.44 4.03
N VAL A 56 9.90 -3.60 3.78
CA VAL A 56 10.42 -4.35 2.61
C VAL A 56 9.88 -5.78 2.60
N ARG A 57 9.91 -6.47 3.74
CA ARG A 57 9.39 -7.85 3.84
C ARG A 57 7.89 -7.91 3.59
N HIS A 58 7.15 -6.97 4.19
CA HIS A 58 5.70 -6.90 4.05
C HIS A 58 5.30 -6.65 2.60
N LEU A 59 5.86 -5.62 1.95
CA LEU A 59 5.57 -5.28 0.55
C LEU A 59 5.89 -6.42 -0.41
N LYS A 60 7.01 -7.13 -0.22
CA LYS A 60 7.33 -8.31 -1.03
C LYS A 60 6.25 -9.38 -0.93
N ALA A 61 5.85 -9.74 0.29
CA ALA A 61 4.86 -10.79 0.51
C ALA A 61 3.46 -10.37 0.04
N HIS A 62 3.08 -9.12 0.30
CA HIS A 62 1.83 -8.52 -0.14
C HIS A 62 1.73 -8.49 -1.66
N PHE A 63 2.70 -7.88 -2.35
CA PHE A 63 2.67 -7.78 -3.81
C PHE A 63 2.79 -9.16 -4.48
N GLU A 64 3.63 -10.07 -3.97
CA GLU A 64 3.70 -11.45 -4.50
C GLU A 64 2.34 -12.17 -4.41
N MET A 65 1.60 -11.97 -3.30
CA MET A 65 0.28 -12.56 -3.13
C MET A 65 -0.72 -12.03 -4.17
N GLU A 66 -0.75 -10.72 -4.38
CA GLU A 66 -1.68 -10.09 -5.33
C GLU A 66 -1.31 -10.37 -6.79
N ASP A 67 -0.03 -10.26 -7.13
CA ASP A 67 0.51 -10.60 -8.45
C ASP A 67 0.18 -12.04 -8.81
N LYS A 68 0.33 -12.96 -7.85
CA LYS A 68 -0.07 -14.36 -8.02
C LYS A 68 -1.56 -14.48 -8.32
N TRP A 69 -2.44 -13.79 -7.57
CA TRP A 69 -3.87 -13.80 -7.89
C TRP A 69 -4.15 -13.25 -9.28
N MET A 70 -3.51 -12.15 -9.67
CA MET A 70 -3.68 -11.54 -10.98
C MET A 70 -3.27 -12.47 -12.12
N LEU A 71 -2.17 -13.21 -11.95
CA LEU A 71 -1.67 -14.18 -12.91
C LEU A 71 -2.53 -15.45 -12.96
N GLU A 72 -2.78 -16.08 -11.82
CA GLU A 72 -3.49 -17.37 -11.76
C GLU A 72 -4.96 -17.28 -12.16
N THR A 73 -5.56 -16.10 -12.00
CA THR A 73 -6.98 -15.88 -12.30
C THR A 73 -7.22 -15.12 -13.61
N ASP A 74 -6.17 -14.88 -14.39
CA ASP A 74 -6.22 -14.10 -15.63
C ASP A 74 -6.91 -12.73 -15.48
N PHE A 75 -6.54 -12.00 -14.42
CA PHE A 75 -7.06 -10.66 -14.17
C PHE A 75 -6.69 -9.72 -15.34
N PRO A 76 -7.68 -9.15 -16.08
CA PRO A 76 -7.39 -8.46 -17.34
C PRO A 76 -6.50 -7.21 -17.22
N PRO A 77 -6.67 -6.32 -16.22
CA PRO A 77 -5.85 -5.12 -16.10
C PRO A 77 -4.59 -5.32 -15.23
N ARG A 78 -4.01 -6.53 -15.18
CA ARG A 78 -2.84 -6.85 -14.35
C ARG A 78 -1.56 -6.06 -14.66
N GLY A 79 -1.36 -5.66 -15.92
CA GLY A 79 -0.09 -5.06 -16.36
C GLY A 79 0.28 -3.79 -15.60
N CYS A 80 -0.58 -2.77 -15.64
CA CYS A 80 -0.33 -1.50 -14.95
C CYS A 80 -0.26 -1.67 -13.42
N HIS A 81 -1.00 -2.62 -12.87
CA HIS A 81 -1.01 -2.91 -11.45
C HIS A 81 0.34 -3.49 -11.00
N MET A 82 0.80 -4.55 -11.67
CA MET A 82 2.11 -5.17 -11.39
C MET A 82 3.28 -4.20 -11.62
N ASP A 83 3.17 -3.30 -12.60
CA ASP A 83 4.18 -2.27 -12.85
C ASP A 83 4.28 -1.28 -11.67
N GLU A 84 3.17 -0.88 -11.06
CA GLU A 84 3.17 -0.05 -9.85
C GLU A 84 3.78 -0.78 -8.65
N HIS A 85 3.45 -2.06 -8.43
CA HIS A 85 4.08 -2.88 -7.39
C HIS A 85 5.59 -2.94 -7.55
N ALA A 86 6.07 -3.21 -8.77
CA ALA A 86 7.49 -3.29 -9.06
C ALA A 86 8.21 -1.95 -8.83
N ALA A 87 7.57 -0.83 -9.21
CA ALA A 87 8.13 0.51 -9.01
C ALA A 87 8.23 0.86 -7.51
N VAL A 88 7.18 0.62 -6.73
CA VAL A 88 7.18 0.86 -5.28
C VAL A 88 8.23 0.01 -4.58
N LEU A 89 8.31 -1.28 -4.91
CA LEU A 89 9.29 -2.18 -4.31
C LEU A 89 10.72 -1.74 -4.62
N ALA A 90 11.00 -1.33 -5.87
CA ALA A 90 12.32 -0.83 -6.25
C ALA A 90 12.71 0.43 -5.46
N SER A 91 11.82 1.41 -5.33
CA SER A 91 12.08 2.63 -4.54
C SER A 91 12.32 2.32 -3.06
N VAL A 92 11.56 1.40 -2.47
CA VAL A 92 11.73 1.02 -1.07
C VAL A 92 13.06 0.31 -0.84
N GLU A 93 13.48 -0.56 -1.75
CA GLU A 93 14.80 -1.23 -1.69
C GLU A 93 15.97 -0.26 -1.88
N GLU A 94 15.85 0.69 -2.81
CA GLU A 94 16.86 1.72 -3.07
C GLU A 94 17.06 2.60 -1.83
N VAL A 95 15.99 3.18 -1.28
CA VAL A 95 16.05 4.02 -0.08
C VAL A 95 16.59 3.24 1.11
N ARG A 96 16.19 1.98 1.25
CA ARG A 96 16.71 1.12 2.31
C ARG A 96 18.24 0.94 2.22
N ALA A 97 18.78 0.78 1.01
CA ALA A 97 20.23 0.69 0.82
C ALA A 97 20.93 2.03 1.07
N GLU A 98 20.32 3.16 0.69
CA GLU A 98 20.87 4.49 0.91
C GLU A 98 20.89 4.90 2.39
N MET A 99 19.94 4.41 3.19
CA MET A 99 19.93 4.63 4.64
C MET A 99 21.17 4.08 5.35
N GLU A 100 21.84 3.07 4.80
CA GLU A 100 23.11 2.56 5.35
C GLU A 100 24.23 3.62 5.30
N GLN A 101 24.07 4.65 4.46
CA GLN A 101 24.98 5.79 4.33
C GLN A 101 24.69 6.91 5.36
N GLY A 102 23.62 6.77 6.16
CA GLY A 102 23.36 7.60 7.33
C GLY A 102 22.44 8.81 7.10
N ASP A 103 21.68 8.88 5.99
CA ASP A 103 20.68 9.93 5.78
C ASP A 103 19.26 9.44 6.12
N PRO A 104 18.66 9.88 7.25
CA PRO A 104 17.29 9.54 7.58
C PRO A 104 16.25 10.35 6.80
N ALA A 105 16.62 11.46 6.15
CA ALA A 105 15.66 12.33 5.47
C ALA A 105 15.01 11.63 4.26
N ILE A 106 15.81 10.92 3.47
CA ILE A 106 15.30 10.16 2.31
C ILE A 106 14.29 9.08 2.69
N CYS A 107 14.47 8.45 3.86
CA CYS A 107 13.50 7.52 4.40
C CYS A 107 12.18 8.22 4.74
N ARG A 108 12.22 9.41 5.33
CA ARG A 108 11.01 10.18 5.66
C ARG A 108 10.26 10.57 4.40
N ASP A 109 10.98 11.07 3.41
CA ASP A 109 10.38 11.48 2.14
C ASP A 109 9.69 10.29 1.47
N LEU A 110 10.33 9.12 1.41
CA LEU A 110 9.70 7.90 0.89
C LEU A 110 8.42 7.53 1.66
N VAL A 111 8.47 7.57 2.99
CA VAL A 111 7.33 7.20 3.84
C VAL A 111 6.12 8.12 3.58
N GLU A 112 6.34 9.42 3.39
CA GLU A 112 5.27 10.35 3.02
C GLU A 112 4.69 10.07 1.63
N HIS A 113 5.54 9.71 0.65
CA HIS A 113 5.07 9.29 -0.67
C HIS A 113 4.25 8.00 -0.61
N LEU A 114 4.65 7.02 0.19
CA LEU A 114 3.90 5.78 0.40
C LEU A 114 2.52 6.05 1.05
N ALA A 115 2.49 6.93 2.05
CA ALA A 115 1.25 7.34 2.71
C ALA A 115 0.28 8.05 1.76
N ALA A 116 0.81 8.87 0.85
CA ALA A 116 0.01 9.55 -0.17
C ALA A 116 -0.45 8.61 -1.31
N TRP A 117 0.38 7.63 -1.68
CA TRP A 117 0.12 6.69 -2.78
C TRP A 117 -0.95 5.67 -2.43
N PHE A 118 -0.87 5.06 -1.24
CA PHE A 118 -1.66 3.88 -0.88
C PHE A 118 -3.19 4.06 -1.01
N PRO A 119 -3.82 5.15 -0.54
CA PRO A 119 -5.26 5.33 -0.69
C PRO A 119 -5.74 5.26 -2.14
N GLY A 120 -4.97 5.89 -3.05
CA GLY A 120 -5.30 5.90 -4.48
C GLY A 120 -5.11 4.53 -5.12
N HIS A 121 -4.05 3.82 -4.76
CA HIS A 121 -3.78 2.47 -5.23
C HIS A 121 -4.88 1.49 -4.80
N ALA A 122 -5.22 1.50 -3.50
CA ALA A 122 -6.28 0.66 -2.93
C ALA A 122 -7.65 0.92 -3.60
N ASP A 123 -8.03 2.18 -3.79
CA ASP A 123 -9.32 2.54 -4.37
C ASP A 123 -9.40 2.22 -5.87
N HIS A 124 -8.32 2.36 -6.63
CA HIS A 124 -8.36 2.27 -8.10
C HIS A 124 -7.93 0.92 -8.67
N LEU A 125 -6.92 0.27 -8.07
CA LEU A 125 -6.33 -0.95 -8.59
C LEU A 125 -6.76 -2.16 -7.76
N ASP A 126 -6.55 -2.11 -6.45
CA ASP A 126 -6.83 -3.24 -5.56
C ASP A 126 -8.32 -3.53 -5.48
N SER A 127 -9.16 -2.48 -5.45
CA SER A 127 -10.63 -2.66 -5.46
C SER A 127 -11.11 -3.45 -6.68
N ALA A 128 -10.47 -3.27 -7.84
CA ALA A 128 -10.79 -4.02 -9.05
C ALA A 128 -10.38 -5.50 -8.94
N LEU A 129 -9.23 -5.77 -8.31
CA LEU A 129 -8.78 -7.13 -8.02
C LEU A 129 -9.67 -7.80 -6.97
N ALA A 130 -10.00 -7.13 -5.87
CA ALA A 130 -10.93 -7.62 -4.85
C ALA A 130 -12.30 -7.98 -5.46
N HIS A 131 -12.84 -7.12 -6.32
CA HIS A 131 -14.06 -7.39 -7.08
C HIS A 131 -13.95 -8.63 -7.95
N TRP A 132 -12.82 -8.80 -8.65
CA TRP A 132 -12.55 -9.96 -9.49
C TRP A 132 -12.51 -11.26 -8.66
N MET A 133 -11.80 -11.24 -7.54
CA MET A 133 -11.69 -12.38 -6.63
C MET A 133 -13.05 -12.76 -6.02
N SER A 134 -13.87 -11.77 -5.66
CA SER A 134 -15.23 -12.00 -5.17
C SER A 134 -16.12 -12.59 -6.28
N LYS A 135 -16.02 -12.08 -7.51
CA LYS A 135 -16.79 -12.58 -8.65
C LYS A 135 -16.49 -14.05 -8.93
N LEU A 136 -15.21 -14.45 -8.88
CA LEU A 136 -14.81 -15.84 -9.09
C LEU A 136 -15.31 -16.77 -7.98
N ARG A 137 -15.37 -16.29 -6.74
CA ARG A 137 -15.80 -17.10 -5.58
C ARG A 137 -17.31 -17.17 -5.39
N PHE A 138 -18.02 -16.07 -5.65
CA PHE A 138 -19.42 -15.88 -5.25
C PHE A 138 -20.33 -15.37 -6.36
N GLY A 139 -19.81 -15.09 -7.56
CA GLY A 139 -20.59 -14.63 -8.71
C GLY A 139 -21.02 -13.16 -8.67
N GLY A 140 -20.51 -12.36 -7.73
CA GLY A 140 -20.89 -10.95 -7.55
C GLY A 140 -19.77 -10.07 -7.02
N LYS A 141 -20.08 -8.78 -6.83
CA LYS A 141 -19.19 -7.83 -6.14
C LYS A 141 -19.31 -8.01 -4.62
N PRO A 142 -18.24 -7.78 -3.84
CA PRO A 142 -18.33 -7.79 -2.39
C PRO A 142 -19.26 -6.66 -1.91
N VAL A 143 -20.00 -6.94 -0.83
CA VAL A 143 -20.75 -5.93 -0.09
C VAL A 143 -19.90 -5.52 1.11
N VAL A 144 -19.38 -4.29 1.08
CA VAL A 144 -18.52 -3.74 2.13
C VAL A 144 -19.36 -2.83 3.03
N LEU A 145 -19.40 -3.12 4.32
CA LEU A 145 -20.05 -2.29 5.32
C LEU A 145 -18.97 -1.50 6.06
N ARG A 146 -18.85 -0.21 5.75
CA ARG A 146 -17.89 0.70 6.36
C ARG A 146 -18.55 1.45 7.52
N ARG A 147 -17.93 1.41 8.70
CA ARG A 147 -18.39 2.12 9.91
C ARG A 147 -17.60 3.41 10.08
N ASP A 148 -18.21 4.35 10.80
CA ASP A 148 -17.54 5.57 11.29
C ASP A 148 -16.82 6.42 10.23
N LEU A 149 -17.29 6.36 8.97
CA LEU A 149 -16.82 7.26 7.92
C LEU A 149 -17.26 8.70 8.24
N PRO A 150 -16.33 9.67 8.22
CA PRO A 150 -16.72 11.07 8.34
C PRO A 150 -17.67 11.43 7.19
N LEU A 151 -18.85 11.92 7.53
CA LEU A 151 -19.80 12.47 6.56
C LEU A 151 -19.15 13.70 5.92
N ARG A 152 -18.87 13.62 4.62
CA ARG A 152 -18.43 14.76 3.82
C ARG A 152 -19.56 15.75 3.59
#